data_AF-F2ARL5-F1
#
_entry.id   AF-F2ARL5-F1
#
_cell.length_a   1.000
_cell.length_b   1.000
_cell.length_c   1.000
_cell.angle_alpha   90.00
_cell.angle_beta   90.00
_cell.angle_gamma   90.00
#
_symmetry.space_group_name_H-M   'P 1'
#
loop_
_entity.id
_entity.type
_entity.pdbx_description
1 polymer ?
#
loop_
_entity_poly.entity_id
_entity_poly.type
_entity_poly.pdbx_seq_one_letter_code
_entity_poly.pdbx_strand_id
1 'polypeptide(L)'
;MNLKQVGLALHNYHSAYRAMPMGCGGTSSGSADEPTLGNANRLSPLVGLTPFFEQQPLWEKIANPLRANGKVFPAMGPVPWFDPKVYTPWNERPKVLVCPADPTAKDFPTVASYTINYGDAVMNVGASPLEEMPPYGRTPGALRGMFGYQMVFRFRDVLDGLSNTLLMSESRIGGIRVAKEVSGLIERPAVCLDAHEDDQTKYWPEGRGACWADGSLLSMGVQTILPPNSRSATSEKGELEGVISASSLHGEGAHVLMADGAVRFASSSIDVGDQESPSVAEGHLDKGKTLPPGSKSPYGVWGAMGTRAARDRFDSNELSEPVRTFTEEELAEFAKFELETWHAAKGTGKIQARQVDLTDKGVLVLMSEQGGIRRLALSRFSSQDAYRAVQTHRQRKLEEAKLLVEHLSTQLELLEDKQFETFVREWVVLGDGQQGDDPAAIAMTAAMIGSQRGALITVYDQLLGVTSTATPEVLGKLQEALVTGKGLTRGFQWAFLGGRWKLVFDARANQRGGRQPVQFMRAMEAARDPFGAR
;
A
#
# COMPACT_ATOMS: atom_id res chain seq x y z
N MET A 1 5.85 -4.65 -0.52
CA MET A 1 4.54 -3.99 -0.70
C MET A 1 4.42 -3.48 -2.14
N ASN A 2 3.39 -3.91 -2.88
CA ASN A 2 3.29 -3.58 -4.31
C ASN A 2 2.98 -2.10 -4.58
N LEU A 3 2.40 -1.37 -3.62
CA LEU A 3 2.17 0.08 -3.74
C LEU A 3 3.45 0.87 -4.08
N LYS A 4 4.62 0.46 -3.58
CA LYS A 4 5.90 1.07 -3.93
C LYS A 4 6.27 0.85 -5.40
N GLN A 5 5.97 -0.33 -5.95
CA GLN A 5 6.17 -0.63 -7.37
C GLN A 5 5.20 0.19 -8.25
N VAL A 6 3.96 0.39 -7.78
CA VAL A 6 3.01 1.30 -8.43
C VAL A 6 3.51 2.74 -8.45
N GLY A 7 4.08 3.23 -7.35
CA GLY A 7 4.70 4.55 -7.30
C GLY A 7 5.90 4.70 -8.24
N LEU A 8 6.75 3.68 -8.34
CA LEU A 8 7.86 3.68 -9.29
C LEU A 8 7.35 3.73 -10.74
N ALA A 9 6.31 2.96 -11.07
CA ALA A 9 5.70 2.98 -12.41
C ALA A 9 5.12 4.35 -12.75
N LEU A 10 4.43 5.01 -11.81
CA LEU A 10 3.93 6.38 -11.99
C LEU A 10 5.06 7.39 -12.24
N HIS A 11 6.15 7.30 -11.48
CA HIS A 11 7.32 8.17 -11.67
C HIS A 11 8.03 7.90 -13.01
N ASN A 12 8.12 6.64 -13.44
CA ASN A 12 8.64 6.28 -14.75
C ASN A 12 7.75 6.79 -15.89
N TYR A 13 6.42 6.69 -15.73
CA TYR A 13 5.46 7.28 -16.66
C TYR A 13 5.66 8.79 -16.75
N HIS A 14 5.74 9.49 -15.62
CA HIS A 14 6.00 10.93 -15.60
C HIS A 14 7.36 11.28 -16.22
N SER A 15 8.40 10.47 -16.00
CA SER A 15 9.71 10.66 -16.63
C SER A 15 9.64 10.55 -18.16
N ALA A 16 8.90 9.56 -18.67
CA ALA A 16 8.73 9.32 -20.10
C ALA A 16 7.85 10.38 -20.80
N TYR A 17 6.74 10.77 -20.18
CA TYR A 17 5.71 11.61 -20.81
C TYR A 17 5.67 13.05 -20.29
N ARG A 18 6.46 13.38 -19.25
CA ARG A 18 6.45 14.67 -18.54
C ARG A 18 5.07 15.09 -18.02
N ALA A 19 4.25 14.09 -17.70
CA ALA A 19 2.88 14.24 -17.25
C ALA A 19 2.44 13.01 -16.45
N MET A 20 1.48 13.19 -15.56
CA MET A 20 0.76 12.08 -14.93
C MET A 20 -0.31 11.54 -15.87
N PRO A 21 -0.67 10.25 -15.76
CA PRO A 21 -1.80 9.70 -16.49
C PRO A 21 -3.12 10.33 -16.00
N MET A 22 -4.13 10.37 -16.87
CA MET A 22 -5.46 10.88 -16.55
C MET A 22 -6.21 9.93 -15.60
N GLY A 23 -6.99 10.48 -14.66
CA GLY A 23 -7.78 9.68 -13.72
C GLY A 23 -8.90 8.88 -14.38
N CYS A 24 -9.50 9.47 -15.42
CA CYS A 24 -10.38 8.83 -16.39
C CYS A 24 -10.00 9.36 -17.78
N GLY A 25 -9.99 8.52 -18.80
CA GLY A 25 -9.75 8.94 -20.18
C GLY A 25 -9.97 7.81 -21.17
N GLY A 26 -9.31 7.87 -22.32
CA GLY A 26 -9.44 6.85 -23.37
C GLY A 26 -10.19 7.38 -24.59
N THR A 27 -11.16 6.61 -25.08
CA THR A 27 -11.95 6.91 -26.28
C THR A 27 -13.35 7.37 -25.87
N SER A 28 -13.88 8.38 -26.56
CA SER A 28 -15.16 9.00 -26.23
C SER A 28 -16.38 8.17 -26.61
N SER A 29 -16.24 7.22 -27.53
CA SER A 29 -17.31 6.31 -27.92
C SER A 29 -17.60 5.27 -26.83
N GLY A 30 -18.78 4.64 -26.90
CA GLY A 30 -19.21 3.61 -25.95
C GLY A 30 -20.17 4.13 -24.89
N SER A 31 -21.07 3.27 -24.44
CA SER A 31 -22.07 3.58 -23.41
C SER A 31 -22.59 2.29 -22.78
N ALA A 32 -23.58 2.37 -21.88
CA ALA A 32 -24.30 1.18 -21.42
C ALA A 32 -25.03 0.46 -22.56
N ASP A 33 -25.59 1.20 -23.52
CA ASP A 33 -26.35 0.66 -24.66
C ASP A 33 -25.46 0.19 -25.81
N GLU A 34 -24.32 0.84 -26.00
CA GLU A 34 -23.36 0.53 -27.07
C GLU A 34 -21.98 0.21 -26.49
N PRO A 35 -21.86 -0.82 -25.62
CA PRO A 35 -20.67 -1.00 -24.82
C PRO A 35 -19.45 -1.35 -25.66
N THR A 36 -19.63 -1.88 -26.88
CA THR A 36 -18.52 -2.33 -27.74
C THR A 36 -17.84 -1.22 -28.55
N LEU A 37 -18.41 -0.01 -28.61
CA LEU A 37 -17.94 1.05 -29.52
C LEU A 37 -16.70 1.81 -29.02
N GLY A 38 -16.40 1.72 -27.73
CA GLY A 38 -15.29 2.40 -27.08
C GLY A 38 -15.46 2.33 -25.57
N ASN A 39 -14.65 3.10 -24.84
CA ASN A 39 -14.57 3.00 -23.38
C ASN A 39 -15.20 4.16 -22.61
N ALA A 40 -16.00 5.01 -23.27
CA ALA A 40 -16.75 6.11 -22.66
C ALA A 40 -15.88 7.08 -21.82
N ASN A 41 -14.62 7.28 -22.23
CA ASN A 41 -13.60 8.03 -21.48
C ASN A 41 -13.40 7.54 -20.03
N ARG A 42 -13.62 6.25 -19.76
CA ARG A 42 -13.59 5.66 -18.42
C ARG A 42 -12.35 4.85 -18.12
N LEU A 43 -11.32 4.88 -18.96
CA LEU A 43 -10.08 4.16 -18.67
C LEU A 43 -9.32 4.81 -17.51
N SER A 44 -8.95 3.98 -16.54
CA SER A 44 -8.12 4.36 -15.39
C SER A 44 -6.65 4.59 -15.80
N PRO A 45 -5.85 5.27 -14.95
CA PRO A 45 -4.39 5.35 -15.09
C PRO A 45 -3.71 4.00 -15.23
N LEU A 46 -4.25 2.97 -14.58
CA LEU A 46 -3.59 1.67 -14.45
C LEU A 46 -3.42 0.99 -15.81
N VAL A 47 -4.31 1.26 -16.77
CA VAL A 47 -4.20 0.78 -18.16
C VAL A 47 -2.95 1.35 -18.82
N GLY A 48 -2.74 2.68 -18.74
CA GLY A 48 -1.56 3.35 -19.30
C GLY A 48 -0.26 3.02 -18.55
N LEU A 49 -0.36 2.50 -17.33
CA LEU A 49 0.79 2.04 -16.54
C LEU A 49 1.20 0.60 -16.84
N THR A 50 0.42 -0.17 -17.60
CA THR A 50 0.74 -1.58 -17.91
C THR A 50 2.16 -1.81 -18.46
N PRO A 51 2.71 -0.98 -19.38
CA PRO A 51 4.09 -1.16 -19.84
C PRO A 51 5.13 -0.96 -18.73
N PHE A 52 4.83 -0.11 -17.74
CA PHE A 52 5.69 0.19 -16.59
C PHE A 52 5.59 -0.85 -15.47
N PHE A 53 4.66 -1.81 -15.60
CA PHE A 53 4.55 -3.02 -14.78
C PHE A 53 5.15 -4.25 -15.47
N GLU A 54 5.91 -4.06 -16.54
CA GLU A 54 6.41 -5.14 -17.41
C GLU A 54 5.28 -5.97 -18.04
N GLN A 55 4.08 -5.39 -18.18
CA GLN A 55 2.93 -6.02 -18.81
C GLN A 55 2.77 -5.58 -20.28
N GLN A 56 3.87 -5.57 -21.03
CA GLN A 56 3.88 -5.22 -22.46
C GLN A 56 2.90 -6.07 -23.30
N PRO A 57 2.78 -7.40 -23.12
CA PRO A 57 1.82 -8.20 -23.87
C PRO A 57 0.35 -7.82 -23.59
N LEU A 58 0.03 -7.43 -22.36
CA LEU A 58 -1.31 -6.96 -22.00
C LEU A 58 -1.60 -5.60 -22.64
N TRP A 59 -0.64 -4.68 -22.61
CA TRP A 59 -0.74 -3.39 -23.27
C TRP A 59 -1.00 -3.57 -24.77
N GLU A 60 -0.29 -4.47 -25.45
CA GLU A 60 -0.47 -4.72 -26.87
C GLU A 60 -1.87 -5.26 -27.22
N LYS A 61 -2.46 -6.08 -26.35
CA LYS A 61 -3.87 -6.51 -26.51
C LYS A 61 -4.85 -5.36 -26.37
N ILE A 62 -4.60 -4.42 -25.45
CA ILE A 62 -5.49 -3.30 -25.17
C ILE A 62 -5.34 -2.19 -26.21
N ALA A 63 -4.10 -1.84 -26.56
CA ALA A 63 -3.78 -0.71 -27.44
C ALA A 63 -4.12 -0.95 -28.91
N ASN A 64 -4.37 -2.21 -29.30
CA ASN A 64 -4.73 -2.60 -30.66
C ASN A 64 -6.15 -3.13 -30.73
N PRO A 65 -6.83 -3.07 -31.90
CA PRO A 65 -8.12 -3.71 -32.08
C PRO A 65 -8.03 -5.22 -31.83
N LEU A 66 -9.01 -5.76 -31.09
CA LEU A 66 -9.06 -7.18 -30.72
C LEU A 66 -10.31 -7.83 -31.31
N ARG A 67 -10.13 -8.97 -31.98
CA ARG A 67 -11.24 -9.84 -32.41
C ARG A 67 -11.30 -11.02 -31.45
N ALA A 68 -12.38 -11.12 -30.68
CA ALA A 68 -12.57 -12.18 -29.70
C ALA A 68 -14.05 -12.56 -29.63
N ASN A 69 -14.34 -13.86 -29.52
CA ASN A 69 -15.69 -14.39 -29.30
C ASN A 69 -16.74 -13.86 -30.31
N GLY A 70 -16.36 -13.75 -31.59
CA GLY A 70 -17.24 -13.24 -32.66
C GLY A 70 -17.51 -11.73 -32.62
N LYS A 71 -16.90 -10.98 -31.69
CA LYS A 71 -16.99 -9.52 -31.60
C LYS A 71 -15.69 -8.85 -32.04
N VAL A 72 -15.81 -7.60 -32.48
CA VAL A 72 -14.68 -6.72 -32.80
C VAL A 72 -14.68 -5.60 -31.78
N PHE A 73 -13.53 -5.42 -31.14
CA PHE A 73 -13.32 -4.38 -30.16
C PHE A 73 -12.31 -3.37 -30.71
N PRO A 74 -12.54 -2.07 -30.54
CA PRO A 74 -11.62 -1.04 -31.00
C PRO A 74 -10.32 -1.07 -30.20
N ALA A 75 -9.31 -0.35 -30.70
CA ALA A 75 -8.15 0.00 -29.89
C ALA A 75 -8.61 0.71 -28.59
N MET A 76 -7.92 0.43 -27.50
CA MET A 76 -8.26 0.83 -26.13
C MET A 76 -9.50 0.13 -25.55
N GLY A 77 -10.07 -0.84 -26.26
CA GLY A 77 -11.16 -1.69 -25.80
C GLY A 77 -12.53 -0.99 -25.63
N PRO A 78 -13.60 -1.77 -25.39
CA PRO A 78 -14.89 -1.25 -24.93
C PRO A 78 -14.92 -0.72 -23.50
N VAL A 79 -16.14 -0.40 -23.03
CA VAL A 79 -16.42 0.12 -21.69
C VAL A 79 -15.84 -0.81 -20.60
N PRO A 80 -15.27 -0.26 -19.52
CA PRO A 80 -14.65 -1.07 -18.46
C PRO A 80 -15.59 -2.05 -17.74
N TRP A 81 -16.90 -1.78 -17.75
CA TRP A 81 -17.95 -2.65 -17.19
C TRP A 81 -18.48 -3.69 -18.21
N PHE A 82 -17.85 -3.82 -19.37
CA PHE A 82 -18.17 -4.88 -20.32
C PHE A 82 -17.80 -6.26 -19.74
N ASP A 83 -18.45 -7.32 -20.24
CA ASP A 83 -18.21 -8.69 -19.77
C ASP A 83 -16.72 -9.09 -19.93
N PRO A 84 -15.98 -9.26 -18.82
CA PRO A 84 -14.55 -9.56 -18.83
C PRO A 84 -14.25 -10.98 -19.32
N LYS A 85 -15.26 -11.87 -19.41
CA LYS A 85 -15.12 -13.19 -20.03
C LYS A 85 -15.12 -13.11 -21.55
N VAL A 86 -15.75 -12.07 -22.11
CA VAL A 86 -15.83 -11.86 -23.56
C VAL A 86 -14.64 -11.07 -24.08
N TYR A 87 -14.25 -10.00 -23.39
CA TYR A 87 -12.98 -9.31 -23.65
C TYR A 87 -12.02 -9.56 -22.48
N THR A 88 -11.15 -10.54 -22.67
CA THR A 88 -10.31 -11.08 -21.61
C THR A 88 -9.30 -10.09 -21.00
N PRO A 89 -8.80 -9.04 -21.69
CA PRO A 89 -7.87 -8.11 -21.04
C PRO A 89 -8.39 -7.45 -19.75
N TRP A 90 -9.70 -7.22 -19.58
CA TRP A 90 -10.23 -6.73 -18.29
C TRP A 90 -10.09 -7.75 -17.16
N ASN A 91 -10.05 -9.04 -17.48
CA ASN A 91 -9.81 -10.12 -16.53
C ASN A 91 -8.32 -10.41 -16.29
N GLU A 92 -7.41 -9.77 -17.04
CA GLU A 92 -5.96 -9.95 -16.94
C GLU A 92 -5.32 -8.89 -16.03
N ARG A 93 -5.94 -8.59 -14.88
CA ARG A 93 -5.42 -7.61 -13.90
C ARG A 93 -3.97 -7.95 -13.51
N PRO A 94 -3.01 -7.01 -13.67
CA PRO A 94 -1.64 -7.22 -13.21
C PRO A 94 -1.56 -7.53 -11.71
N LYS A 95 -0.79 -8.57 -11.33
CA LYS A 95 -0.63 -9.00 -9.93
C LYS A 95 -0.09 -7.89 -9.01
N VAL A 96 0.71 -6.97 -9.56
CA VAL A 96 1.24 -5.81 -8.83
C VAL A 96 0.14 -4.86 -8.35
N LEU A 97 -1.07 -4.90 -8.92
CA LEU A 97 -2.19 -4.06 -8.52
C LEU A 97 -2.97 -4.61 -7.32
N VAL A 98 -2.52 -5.73 -6.76
CA VAL A 98 -3.14 -6.40 -5.63
C VAL A 98 -2.31 -6.18 -4.38
N CYS A 99 -2.97 -5.89 -3.26
CA CYS A 99 -2.34 -5.92 -1.95
C CYS A 99 -2.15 -7.39 -1.54
N PRO A 100 -0.91 -7.86 -1.24
CA PRO A 100 -0.67 -9.25 -0.85
C PRO A 100 -1.45 -9.69 0.39
N ALA A 101 -1.85 -8.74 1.25
CA ALA A 101 -2.62 -9.03 2.45
C ALA A 101 -4.14 -9.13 2.20
N ASP A 102 -4.62 -8.95 0.97
CA ASP A 102 -6.03 -9.04 0.64
C ASP A 102 -6.43 -10.45 0.16
N PRO A 103 -7.03 -11.29 1.03
CA PRO A 103 -7.38 -12.66 0.68
C PRO A 103 -8.57 -12.73 -0.28
N THR A 104 -9.34 -11.64 -0.43
CA THR A 104 -10.52 -11.58 -1.29
C THR A 104 -10.16 -11.34 -2.76
N ALA A 105 -8.90 -10.98 -3.04
CA ALA A 105 -8.45 -10.68 -4.40
C ALA A 105 -8.63 -11.83 -5.40
N LYS A 106 -8.69 -13.07 -4.92
CA LYS A 106 -8.95 -14.28 -5.72
C LYS A 106 -10.41 -14.37 -6.20
N ASP A 107 -11.34 -13.85 -5.40
CA ASP A 107 -12.78 -13.92 -5.67
C ASP A 107 -13.22 -12.77 -6.59
N PHE A 108 -12.40 -11.71 -6.67
CA PHE A 108 -12.63 -10.52 -7.49
C PHE A 108 -11.42 -10.24 -8.40
N PRO A 109 -11.26 -11.01 -9.50
CA PRO A 109 -10.07 -10.96 -10.35
C PRO A 109 -9.88 -9.62 -11.10
N THR A 110 -10.95 -8.83 -11.24
CA THR A 110 -10.97 -7.56 -11.99
C THR A 110 -10.67 -6.33 -11.14
N VAL A 111 -10.77 -6.38 -9.80
CA VAL A 111 -10.70 -5.21 -8.90
C VAL A 111 -9.26 -4.87 -8.53
N ALA A 112 -8.81 -3.62 -8.46
CA ALA A 112 -7.47 -3.29 -7.94
C ALA A 112 -7.49 -2.87 -6.45
N SER A 113 -6.38 -3.09 -5.73
CA SER A 113 -6.22 -2.66 -4.34
C SER A 113 -5.70 -1.22 -4.17
N TYR A 114 -5.32 -0.53 -5.25
CA TYR A 114 -4.67 0.79 -5.16
C TYR A 114 -5.47 1.82 -5.93
N THR A 115 -6.11 2.73 -5.20
CA THR A 115 -7.01 3.77 -5.70
C THR A 115 -6.29 5.11 -5.85
N ILE A 116 -6.83 5.98 -6.70
CA ILE A 116 -6.24 7.26 -7.09
C ILE A 116 -6.91 8.43 -6.37
N ASN A 117 -6.11 9.43 -6.01
CA ASN A 117 -6.56 10.61 -5.28
C ASN A 117 -7.40 11.56 -6.14
N TYR A 118 -8.70 11.64 -5.84
CA TYR A 118 -9.63 12.64 -6.39
C TYR A 118 -9.79 13.88 -5.52
N GLY A 119 -9.07 13.94 -4.39
CA GLY A 119 -8.99 15.10 -3.50
C GLY A 119 -9.88 14.97 -2.29
N ASP A 120 -10.35 16.09 -1.78
CA ASP A 120 -11.16 16.20 -0.57
C ASP A 120 -12.41 17.06 -0.83
N ALA A 121 -12.86 17.15 -2.08
CA ALA A 121 -14.14 17.73 -2.46
C ALA A 121 -15.12 16.65 -2.90
N VAL A 122 -16.43 16.92 -2.83
CA VAL A 122 -17.49 15.98 -3.24
C VAL A 122 -18.00 16.29 -4.63
N MET A 123 -18.33 17.55 -4.92
CA MET A 123 -19.08 17.96 -6.11
C MET A 123 -18.38 17.56 -7.42
N ASN A 124 -19.05 16.70 -8.20
CA ASN A 124 -18.68 16.26 -9.55
C ASN A 124 -17.20 15.86 -9.72
N VAL A 125 -16.51 15.42 -8.65
CA VAL A 125 -15.05 15.26 -8.70
C VAL A 125 -14.59 14.14 -9.63
N GLY A 126 -15.44 13.14 -9.87
CA GLY A 126 -15.21 12.06 -10.82
C GLY A 126 -15.69 12.36 -12.24
N ALA A 127 -16.32 13.51 -12.48
CA ALA A 127 -16.90 13.87 -13.78
C ALA A 127 -15.99 14.81 -14.59
N SER A 128 -16.20 14.87 -15.90
CA SER A 128 -15.42 15.75 -16.77
C SER A 128 -15.69 17.23 -16.43
N PRO A 129 -14.65 18.06 -16.22
CA PRO A 129 -14.86 19.50 -16.12
C PRO A 129 -15.00 20.15 -17.51
N LEU A 130 -14.67 19.43 -18.58
CA LEU A 130 -14.60 19.97 -19.94
C LEU A 130 -15.93 19.86 -20.70
N GLU A 131 -16.75 18.89 -20.33
CA GLU A 131 -18.00 18.54 -21.01
C GLU A 131 -19.13 18.43 -20.00
N GLU A 132 -20.37 18.71 -20.42
CA GLU A 132 -21.54 18.45 -19.58
C GLU A 132 -21.88 16.97 -19.68
N MET A 133 -22.06 16.33 -18.53
CA MET A 133 -22.37 14.91 -18.45
C MET A 133 -23.54 14.74 -17.48
N PRO A 134 -24.81 14.97 -17.90
CA PRO A 134 -25.95 14.87 -17.00
C PRO A 134 -25.94 13.54 -16.20
N PRO A 135 -26.20 13.57 -14.88
CA PRO A 135 -26.61 14.71 -14.06
C PRO A 135 -25.47 15.62 -13.55
N TYR A 136 -24.22 15.37 -13.95
CA TYR A 136 -23.04 16.13 -13.55
C TYR A 136 -22.88 17.41 -14.38
N GLY A 137 -22.60 18.51 -13.68
CA GLY A 137 -22.27 19.80 -14.28
C GLY A 137 -20.76 20.00 -14.39
N ARG A 138 -20.33 21.08 -15.06
CA ARG A 138 -18.92 21.47 -15.14
C ARG A 138 -18.49 22.12 -13.82
N THR A 139 -17.40 21.63 -13.21
CA THR A 139 -16.99 22.10 -11.88
C THR A 139 -15.46 22.03 -11.66
N PRO A 140 -14.65 22.78 -12.42
CA PRO A 140 -13.19 22.74 -12.25
C PRO A 140 -12.74 23.14 -10.84
N GLY A 141 -13.49 23.97 -10.11
CA GLY A 141 -13.12 24.47 -8.79
C GLY A 141 -13.08 23.41 -7.67
N ALA A 142 -13.79 22.29 -7.85
CA ALA A 142 -13.82 21.17 -6.89
C ALA A 142 -12.73 20.12 -7.16
N LEU A 143 -12.10 20.12 -8.34
CA LEU A 143 -11.09 19.13 -8.75
C LEU A 143 -9.73 19.41 -8.10
N ARG A 144 -9.59 18.95 -6.85
CA ARG A 144 -8.43 19.25 -5.99
C ARG A 144 -7.40 18.12 -5.90
N GLY A 145 -7.79 16.89 -6.24
CA GLY A 145 -6.92 15.70 -6.21
C GLY A 145 -5.82 15.69 -7.25
N MET A 146 -4.88 14.74 -7.15
CA MET A 146 -3.83 14.58 -8.15
C MET A 146 -4.35 13.99 -9.48
N PHE A 147 -5.52 13.36 -9.46
CA PHE A 147 -6.17 12.79 -10.64
C PHE A 147 -7.53 13.42 -10.87
N GLY A 148 -7.97 13.42 -12.13
CA GLY A 148 -9.27 13.94 -12.54
C GLY A 148 -9.69 13.38 -13.89
N TYR A 149 -10.98 13.46 -14.18
CA TYR A 149 -11.56 12.97 -15.42
C TYR A 149 -11.10 13.82 -16.61
N GLN A 150 -10.44 13.19 -17.58
CA GLN A 150 -9.81 13.83 -18.75
C GLN A 150 -8.83 14.96 -18.41
N MET A 151 -8.28 14.95 -17.18
CA MET A 151 -7.32 15.95 -16.72
C MET A 151 -5.91 15.38 -16.71
N VAL A 152 -4.97 16.14 -17.27
CA VAL A 152 -3.54 15.83 -17.27
C VAL A 152 -2.81 16.82 -16.37
N PHE A 153 -2.24 16.32 -15.29
CA PHE A 153 -1.44 17.11 -14.35
C PHE A 153 0.04 16.74 -14.42
N ARG A 154 0.90 17.63 -13.95
CA ARG A 154 2.37 17.46 -13.88
C ARG A 154 2.84 17.73 -12.46
N PHE A 155 4.05 17.30 -12.10
CA PHE A 155 4.60 17.60 -10.77
C PHE A 155 4.71 19.11 -10.46
N ARG A 156 4.91 19.95 -11.49
CA ARG A 156 4.89 21.42 -11.32
C ARG A 156 3.53 21.98 -10.88
N ASP A 157 2.44 21.22 -11.09
CA ASP A 157 1.09 21.64 -10.73
C ASP A 157 0.78 21.29 -9.26
N VAL A 158 1.70 20.61 -8.57
CA VAL A 158 1.64 20.26 -7.14
C VAL A 158 2.23 21.38 -6.29
N LEU A 159 1.40 22.40 -6.00
CA LEU A 159 1.84 23.59 -5.24
C LEU A 159 1.95 23.31 -3.73
N ASP A 160 1.37 22.21 -3.26
CA ASP A 160 1.31 21.82 -1.85
C ASP A 160 2.60 21.12 -1.41
N GLY A 161 3.38 20.66 -2.41
CA GLY A 161 4.64 19.93 -2.28
C GLY A 161 4.45 18.43 -2.51
N LEU A 162 5.39 17.80 -3.24
CA LEU A 162 5.29 16.38 -3.59
C LEU A 162 5.25 15.45 -2.36
N SER A 163 5.94 15.83 -1.28
CA SER A 163 5.92 15.08 -0.01
C SER A 163 4.63 15.27 0.80
N ASN A 164 3.80 16.25 0.43
CA ASN A 164 2.57 16.60 1.13
C ASN A 164 1.31 16.16 0.37
N THR A 165 1.42 15.84 -0.92
CA THR A 165 0.26 15.43 -1.73
C THR A 165 0.21 13.91 -1.89
N LEU A 166 -0.96 13.33 -1.65
CA LEU A 166 -1.27 11.92 -1.86
C LEU A 166 -1.49 11.64 -3.36
N LEU A 167 -0.87 10.58 -3.88
CA LEU A 167 -1.16 10.03 -5.22
C LEU A 167 -2.20 8.94 -5.16
N MET A 168 -1.94 7.95 -4.32
CA MET A 168 -2.74 6.74 -4.25
C MET A 168 -2.89 6.26 -2.80
N SER A 169 -3.96 5.51 -2.55
CA SER A 169 -4.19 4.84 -1.27
C SER A 169 -4.51 3.37 -1.52
N GLU A 170 -4.31 2.55 -0.50
CA GLU A 170 -4.95 1.25 -0.46
C GLU A 170 -6.48 1.38 -0.41
N SER A 171 -7.14 0.42 -1.07
CA SER A 171 -8.54 0.05 -0.91
C SER A 171 -8.63 -1.46 -0.77
N ARG A 172 -9.49 -1.94 0.14
CA ARG A 172 -9.87 -3.36 0.18
C ARG A 172 -10.63 -3.71 -1.09
N ILE A 173 -10.42 -4.91 -1.59
CA ILE A 173 -11.13 -5.45 -2.75
C ILE A 173 -12.54 -5.91 -2.32
N GLY A 174 -12.60 -6.81 -1.33
CA GLY A 174 -13.84 -7.39 -0.86
C GLY A 174 -14.35 -6.81 0.47
N GLY A 175 -15.68 -6.82 0.61
CA GLY A 175 -16.37 -6.53 1.86
C GLY A 175 -16.46 -5.05 2.25
N ILE A 176 -16.20 -4.13 1.32
CA ILE A 176 -16.56 -2.73 1.47
C ILE A 176 -18.00 -2.56 1.03
N ARG A 177 -18.84 -1.99 1.89
CA ARG A 177 -20.16 -1.51 1.52
C ARG A 177 -20.06 -0.04 1.14
N VAL A 178 -20.74 0.35 0.07
CA VAL A 178 -20.87 1.74 -0.36
C VAL A 178 -22.35 2.08 -0.40
N ALA A 179 -22.77 3.04 0.41
CA ALA A 179 -24.14 3.54 0.39
C ALA A 179 -24.44 4.26 -0.93
N LYS A 180 -25.65 4.12 -1.44
CA LYS A 180 -26.10 4.67 -2.71
C LYS A 180 -27.16 5.74 -2.49
N GLU A 181 -27.20 6.75 -3.37
CA GLU A 181 -28.25 7.78 -3.38
C GLU A 181 -28.31 8.61 -2.08
N VAL A 182 -27.15 8.92 -1.47
CA VAL A 182 -27.10 9.69 -0.22
C VAL A 182 -27.15 11.19 -0.50
N SER A 183 -28.21 11.85 -0.04
CA SER A 183 -28.38 13.31 -0.19
C SER A 183 -27.58 14.09 0.85
N GLY A 184 -27.18 15.33 0.54
CA GLY A 184 -26.53 16.24 1.49
C GLY A 184 -25.03 16.02 1.70
N LEU A 185 -24.38 15.14 0.92
CA LEU A 185 -22.94 14.85 1.06
C LEU A 185 -22.05 16.07 0.81
N ILE A 186 -22.49 17.04 0.00
CA ILE A 186 -21.69 18.24 -0.28
C ILE A 186 -21.76 19.20 0.90
N GLU A 187 -22.93 19.38 1.50
CA GLU A 187 -23.16 20.29 2.63
C GLU A 187 -22.63 19.72 3.94
N ARG A 188 -22.64 18.39 4.09
CA ARG A 188 -22.23 17.69 5.32
C ARG A 188 -21.75 16.27 5.01
N PRO A 189 -20.46 16.07 4.69
CA PRO A 189 -19.93 14.76 4.34
C PRO A 189 -20.12 13.68 5.41
N ALA A 190 -20.21 14.05 6.69
CA ALA A 190 -20.53 13.16 7.79
C ALA A 190 -21.85 12.38 7.63
N VAL A 191 -22.81 12.86 6.81
CA VAL A 191 -24.04 12.12 6.46
C VAL A 191 -23.72 10.75 5.85
N CYS A 192 -22.54 10.60 5.24
CA CYS A 192 -22.06 9.29 4.79
C CYS A 192 -22.06 8.26 5.92
N LEU A 193 -21.71 8.64 7.16
CA LEU A 193 -21.72 7.75 8.31
C LEU A 193 -23.16 7.47 8.76
N ASP A 194 -24.00 8.49 8.84
CA ASP A 194 -25.42 8.37 9.22
C ASP A 194 -26.18 7.40 8.30
N ALA A 195 -25.94 7.49 6.98
CA ALA A 195 -26.55 6.59 6.01
C ALA A 195 -26.21 5.11 6.29
N HIS A 196 -25.09 4.81 6.92
CA HIS A 196 -24.72 3.43 7.23
C HIS A 196 -25.39 2.85 8.46
N GLU A 197 -26.02 3.71 9.27
CA GLU A 197 -26.81 3.33 10.45
C GLU A 197 -28.32 3.28 10.14
N ASP A 198 -28.73 3.76 8.95
CA ASP A 198 -30.10 3.67 8.47
C ASP A 198 -30.35 2.33 7.73
N ASP A 199 -31.32 1.57 8.24
CA ASP A 199 -31.76 0.29 7.68
C ASP A 199 -32.38 0.41 6.28
N GLN A 200 -32.86 1.61 5.90
CA GLN A 200 -33.45 1.87 4.58
C GLN A 200 -32.39 2.16 3.50
N THR A 201 -31.13 2.34 3.89
CA THR A 201 -30.06 2.69 2.96
C THR A 201 -29.85 1.59 1.92
N LYS A 202 -29.83 2.01 0.66
CA LYS A 202 -29.46 1.14 -0.46
C LYS A 202 -27.94 1.09 -0.59
N TYR A 203 -27.44 -0.04 -1.04
CA TYR A 203 -26.01 -0.27 -1.23
C TYR A 203 -25.72 -0.73 -2.65
N TRP A 204 -24.55 -0.36 -3.15
CA TRP A 204 -24.03 -0.93 -4.39
C TRP A 204 -23.77 -2.44 -4.21
N PRO A 205 -24.24 -3.32 -5.13
CA PRO A 205 -24.16 -4.78 -4.97
C PRO A 205 -22.76 -5.34 -4.71
N GLU A 206 -21.73 -4.74 -5.31
CA GLU A 206 -20.32 -5.12 -5.16
C GLU A 206 -19.50 -4.04 -4.45
N GLY A 207 -20.16 -3.18 -3.67
CA GLY A 207 -19.51 -2.04 -3.02
C GLY A 207 -18.97 -1.05 -4.05
N ARG A 208 -17.66 -1.12 -4.31
CA ARG A 208 -16.99 -0.27 -5.31
C ARG A 208 -17.16 -0.76 -6.75
N GLY A 209 -17.58 -2.01 -6.95
CA GLY A 209 -17.85 -2.60 -8.28
C GLY A 209 -16.69 -2.45 -9.26
N ALA A 210 -15.45 -2.44 -8.77
CA ALA A 210 -14.34 -1.88 -9.53
C ALA A 210 -13.75 -2.85 -10.54
N CYS A 211 -13.66 -2.41 -11.79
CA CYS A 211 -12.69 -2.96 -12.72
C CYS A 211 -11.41 -2.12 -12.61
N TRP A 212 -10.23 -2.74 -12.60
CA TRP A 212 -8.94 -2.04 -12.54
C TRP A 212 -8.75 -1.07 -13.71
N ALA A 213 -9.47 -1.31 -14.82
CA ALA A 213 -9.49 -0.43 -15.97
C ALA A 213 -10.51 0.71 -15.88
N ASP A 214 -11.43 0.72 -14.90
CA ASP A 214 -12.42 1.79 -14.74
C ASP A 214 -11.89 2.90 -13.85
N GLY A 215 -11.71 4.11 -14.36
CA GLY A 215 -11.19 5.25 -13.62
C GLY A 215 -12.21 5.98 -12.74
N SER A 216 -13.48 5.53 -12.70
CA SER A 216 -14.55 6.22 -11.97
C SER A 216 -14.23 6.45 -10.50
N LEU A 217 -14.87 7.46 -9.89
CA LEU A 217 -14.69 7.76 -8.47
C LEU A 217 -15.09 6.55 -7.59
N LEU A 218 -16.24 5.91 -7.88
CA LEU A 218 -16.69 4.72 -7.15
C LEU A 218 -15.70 3.56 -7.26
N SER A 219 -15.23 3.26 -8.47
CA SER A 219 -14.38 2.10 -8.75
C SER A 219 -12.94 2.31 -8.27
N MET A 220 -12.29 3.37 -8.72
CA MET A 220 -10.86 3.56 -8.50
C MET A 220 -10.51 4.81 -7.71
N GLY A 221 -11.49 5.62 -7.30
CA GLY A 221 -11.23 6.84 -6.55
C GLY A 221 -11.02 6.63 -5.05
N VAL A 222 -10.24 7.52 -4.46
CA VAL A 222 -10.20 7.79 -3.03
C VAL A 222 -10.27 9.29 -2.80
N GLN A 223 -10.99 9.66 -1.76
CA GLN A 223 -11.05 11.01 -1.23
C GLN A 223 -10.55 11.03 0.21
N THR A 224 -10.00 12.17 0.60
CA THR A 224 -9.37 12.37 1.92
C THR A 224 -10.27 13.20 2.85
N ILE A 225 -11.55 12.86 2.85
CA ILE A 225 -12.56 13.53 3.68
C ILE A 225 -12.65 12.79 5.03
N LEU A 226 -13.22 11.59 5.02
CA LEU A 226 -13.34 10.73 6.21
C LEU A 226 -12.03 9.95 6.46
N PRO A 227 -11.74 9.58 7.73
CA PRO A 227 -10.50 8.88 8.07
C PRO A 227 -10.37 7.53 7.34
N PRO A 228 -9.14 7.01 7.17
CA PRO A 228 -8.93 5.68 6.62
C PRO A 228 -9.79 4.60 7.30
N ASN A 229 -10.30 3.65 6.53
CA ASN A 229 -11.25 2.60 6.91
C ASN A 229 -12.67 3.08 7.27
N SER A 230 -13.01 4.34 7.00
CA SER A 230 -14.39 4.82 7.15
C SER A 230 -15.34 4.25 6.11
N ARG A 231 -16.64 4.40 6.38
CA ARG A 231 -17.69 4.09 5.40
C ARG A 231 -17.60 5.01 4.18
N SER A 232 -18.22 4.60 3.08
CA SER A 232 -18.20 5.32 1.80
C SER A 232 -19.61 5.44 1.23
N ALA A 233 -19.91 6.53 0.54
CA ALA A 233 -21.22 6.76 -0.05
C ALA A 233 -21.11 7.49 -1.40
N THR A 234 -21.98 7.16 -2.35
CA THR A 234 -22.23 7.99 -3.53
C THR A 234 -23.44 8.87 -3.30
N SER A 235 -23.41 10.06 -3.90
CA SER A 235 -24.56 10.97 -3.92
C SER A 235 -25.72 10.44 -4.76
N GLU A 236 -26.80 11.21 -4.82
CA GLU A 236 -27.93 11.01 -5.74
C GLU A 236 -27.52 11.08 -7.22
N LYS A 237 -26.36 11.69 -7.56
CA LYS A 237 -25.87 11.73 -8.94
C LYS A 237 -25.18 10.44 -9.39
N GLY A 238 -24.78 9.57 -8.45
CA GLY A 238 -24.21 8.26 -8.75
C GLY A 238 -22.68 8.19 -8.65
N GLU A 239 -22.08 7.36 -9.50
CA GLU A 239 -20.71 6.83 -9.34
C GLU A 239 -19.56 7.84 -9.46
N LEU A 240 -19.82 9.06 -9.95
CA LEU A 240 -18.79 10.11 -10.14
C LEU A 240 -18.86 11.24 -9.10
N GLU A 241 -19.76 11.17 -8.11
CA GLU A 241 -19.89 12.16 -7.04
C GLU A 241 -20.23 11.47 -5.70
N GLY A 242 -19.38 11.65 -4.68
CA GLY A 242 -19.57 11.00 -3.39
C GLY A 242 -18.50 11.30 -2.36
N VAL A 243 -18.46 10.48 -1.31
CA VAL A 243 -17.44 10.44 -0.26
C VAL A 243 -16.89 9.02 -0.22
N ILE A 244 -15.70 8.82 -0.76
CA ILE A 244 -15.10 7.52 -1.05
C ILE A 244 -13.80 7.35 -0.25
N SER A 245 -13.89 6.68 0.91
CA SER A 245 -12.83 6.60 1.92
C SER A 245 -11.74 5.58 1.57
N ALA A 246 -10.49 5.86 1.96
CA ALA A 246 -9.40 4.89 1.93
C ALA A 246 -9.76 3.64 2.75
N SER A 247 -9.24 2.47 2.39
CA SER A 247 -9.45 1.25 3.20
C SER A 247 -8.33 0.25 3.04
N SER A 248 -8.00 -0.47 4.10
CA SER A 248 -6.93 -1.45 4.08
C SER A 248 -7.16 -2.56 5.09
N LEU A 249 -6.45 -3.68 4.90
CA LEU A 249 -6.35 -4.76 5.89
C LEU A 249 -5.12 -4.59 6.79
N HIS A 250 -4.34 -3.52 6.58
CA HIS A 250 -3.14 -3.22 7.34
C HIS A 250 -3.40 -2.55 8.70
N GLY A 251 -4.54 -2.85 9.33
CA GLY A 251 -4.90 -2.35 10.65
C GLY A 251 -5.91 -1.23 10.65
N GLU A 252 -5.88 -0.45 11.73
CA GLU A 252 -6.61 0.80 11.89
C GLU A 252 -5.94 1.93 11.09
N GLY A 253 -5.81 1.76 9.78
CA GLY A 253 -5.25 2.74 8.86
C GLY A 253 -5.13 2.20 7.44
N ALA A 254 -4.45 2.93 6.56
CA ALA A 254 -4.15 2.51 5.21
C ALA A 254 -2.75 2.96 4.78
N HIS A 255 -2.10 2.19 3.91
CA HIS A 255 -0.91 2.69 3.23
C HIS A 255 -1.29 3.68 2.15
N VAL A 256 -0.53 4.76 2.10
CA VAL A 256 -0.67 5.83 1.13
C VAL A 256 0.63 6.02 0.39
N LEU A 257 0.53 6.35 -0.88
CA LEU A 257 1.65 6.72 -1.73
C LEU A 257 1.63 8.24 -1.88
N MET A 258 2.70 8.89 -1.43
CA MET A 258 2.92 10.33 -1.59
C MET A 258 3.49 10.64 -2.98
N ALA A 259 3.34 11.88 -3.45
CA ALA A 259 3.76 12.28 -4.79
C ALA A 259 5.28 12.28 -5.01
N ASP A 260 6.07 12.34 -3.94
CA ASP A 260 7.51 12.12 -3.97
C ASP A 260 7.91 10.63 -4.10
N GLY A 261 6.94 9.71 -4.08
CA GLY A 261 7.15 8.27 -4.19
C GLY A 261 7.32 7.56 -2.85
N ALA A 262 7.27 8.28 -1.72
CA ALA A 262 7.29 7.67 -0.40
C ALA A 262 5.98 6.92 -0.14
N VAL A 263 6.09 5.68 0.35
CA VAL A 263 4.95 4.98 0.94
C VAL A 263 4.94 5.31 2.42
N ARG A 264 3.78 5.65 2.96
CA ARG A 264 3.56 5.94 4.38
C ARG A 264 2.33 5.22 4.88
N PHE A 265 2.13 5.19 6.19
CA PHE A 265 0.91 4.67 6.80
C PHE A 265 0.12 5.80 7.44
N ALA A 266 -1.12 5.97 7.01
CA ALA A 266 -2.09 6.90 7.57
C ALA A 266 -3.01 6.14 8.53
N SER A 267 -2.93 6.46 9.82
CA SER A 267 -3.80 5.89 10.85
C SER A 267 -5.26 6.31 10.64
N SER A 268 -6.22 5.47 11.03
CA SER A 268 -7.63 5.84 11.16
C SER A 268 -7.86 6.94 12.23
N SER A 269 -6.86 7.18 13.09
CA SER A 269 -6.84 8.27 14.07
C SER A 269 -6.09 9.52 13.60
N ILE A 270 -5.70 9.61 12.33
CA ILE A 270 -5.07 10.81 11.77
C ILE A 270 -5.99 12.03 11.96
N ASP A 271 -5.41 13.22 12.07
CA ASP A 271 -6.20 14.46 12.10
C ASP A 271 -7.03 14.60 10.82
N VAL A 272 -8.35 14.53 10.98
CA VAL A 272 -9.36 14.70 9.93
C VAL A 272 -10.14 16.00 10.07
N GLY A 273 -9.75 16.92 10.96
CA GLY A 273 -10.42 18.22 11.12
C GLY A 273 -11.93 18.11 11.34
N ASP A 274 -12.69 19.00 10.70
CA ASP A 274 -14.14 19.09 10.85
C ASP A 274 -14.89 18.35 9.73
N GLN A 275 -15.41 17.17 10.06
CA GLN A 275 -16.18 16.31 9.15
C GLN A 275 -17.62 16.81 8.92
N GLU A 276 -18.11 17.72 9.76
CA GLU A 276 -19.41 18.37 9.59
C GLU A 276 -19.31 19.61 8.67
N SER A 277 -18.08 20.04 8.35
CA SER A 277 -17.82 21.16 7.45
C SER A 277 -18.31 20.85 6.04
N PRO A 278 -18.90 21.83 5.33
CA PRO A 278 -19.26 21.65 3.95
C PRO A 278 -18.03 21.46 3.04
N SER A 279 -18.24 20.73 1.96
CA SER A 279 -17.24 20.50 0.93
C SER A 279 -16.99 21.73 0.06
N VAL A 280 -15.80 21.79 -0.54
CA VAL A 280 -15.49 22.78 -1.59
C VAL A 280 -16.32 22.46 -2.83
N ALA A 281 -17.06 23.45 -3.31
CA ALA A 281 -17.94 23.33 -4.45
C ALA A 281 -18.04 24.66 -5.21
N GLU A 282 -18.42 24.59 -6.49
CA GLU A 282 -18.61 25.78 -7.33
C GLU A 282 -20.09 26.17 -7.40
N GLY A 283 -20.37 27.47 -7.36
CA GLY A 283 -21.73 28.02 -7.40
C GLY A 283 -22.43 28.04 -6.02
N HIS A 284 -23.65 28.57 -6.02
CA HIS A 284 -24.55 28.49 -4.87
C HIS A 284 -25.40 27.24 -5.06
N LEU A 285 -25.24 26.23 -4.20
CA LEU A 285 -26.19 25.15 -4.13
C LEU A 285 -27.47 25.66 -3.45
N ASP A 286 -28.64 25.36 -4.04
CA ASP A 286 -29.94 25.83 -3.56
C ASP A 286 -30.27 25.43 -2.10
N LYS A 287 -29.48 24.54 -1.49
CA LYS A 287 -29.76 23.88 -0.21
C LYS A 287 -28.74 24.13 0.92
N GLY A 288 -27.66 24.90 0.73
CA GLY A 288 -26.68 25.09 1.82
C GLY A 288 -25.51 26.05 1.58
N LYS A 289 -24.69 26.26 2.61
CA LYS A 289 -23.39 26.97 2.52
C LYS A 289 -22.33 25.97 2.10
N THR A 290 -21.71 26.17 0.94
CA THR A 290 -20.52 25.43 0.48
C THR A 290 -19.25 26.23 0.77
N LEU A 291 -18.09 25.57 0.76
CA LEU A 291 -16.82 26.29 0.75
C LEU A 291 -16.48 26.73 -0.68
N PRO A 292 -16.05 27.99 -0.90
CA PRO A 292 -15.67 28.45 -2.23
C PRO A 292 -14.37 27.80 -2.72
N PRO A 293 -14.17 27.65 -4.05
CA PRO A 293 -12.92 27.17 -4.61
C PRO A 293 -11.70 27.97 -4.12
N GLY A 294 -10.61 27.27 -3.83
CA GLY A 294 -9.39 27.86 -3.26
C GLY A 294 -9.36 27.92 -1.72
N SER A 295 -10.42 27.46 -1.05
CA SER A 295 -10.40 27.25 0.40
C SER A 295 -9.39 26.18 0.80
N LYS A 296 -8.73 26.38 1.95
CA LYS A 296 -7.96 25.34 2.64
C LYS A 296 -8.86 24.16 2.99
N SER A 297 -8.31 22.95 2.98
CA SER A 297 -9.05 21.76 3.43
C SER A 297 -9.59 21.95 4.86
N PRO A 298 -10.89 21.73 5.11
CA PRO A 298 -11.44 21.69 6.47
C PRO A 298 -11.17 20.34 7.16
N TYR A 299 -10.74 19.32 6.42
CA TYR A 299 -10.62 17.94 6.91
C TYR A 299 -9.22 17.62 7.46
N GLY A 300 -8.62 18.59 8.16
CA GLY A 300 -7.36 18.43 8.88
C GLY A 300 -6.17 18.07 7.99
N VAL A 301 -5.18 17.42 8.60
CA VAL A 301 -4.01 16.88 7.89
C VAL A 301 -4.42 15.94 6.78
N TRP A 302 -5.40 15.06 7.02
CA TRP A 302 -5.85 14.07 6.03
C TRP A 302 -6.34 14.73 4.74
N GLY A 303 -7.28 15.67 4.83
CA GLY A 303 -7.80 16.38 3.65
C GLY A 303 -6.78 17.29 2.99
N ALA A 304 -5.89 17.90 3.78
CA ALA A 304 -4.76 18.66 3.25
C ALA A 304 -3.91 17.80 2.29
N MET A 305 -3.66 16.52 2.62
CA MET A 305 -2.89 15.65 1.73
C MET A 305 -3.62 15.29 0.43
N GLY A 306 -4.96 15.33 0.42
CA GLY A 306 -5.73 15.13 -0.79
C GLY A 306 -5.53 16.22 -1.82
N THR A 307 -5.11 17.40 -1.39
CA THR A 307 -5.01 18.56 -2.28
C THR A 307 -3.68 18.59 -3.03
N ARG A 308 -3.77 18.98 -4.29
CA ARG A 308 -2.62 19.23 -5.15
C ARG A 308 -2.16 20.70 -5.08
N ALA A 309 -3.10 21.63 -4.96
CA ALA A 309 -2.85 23.07 -5.13
C ALA A 309 -3.63 24.00 -4.18
N ALA A 310 -4.01 23.54 -2.98
CA ALA A 310 -4.68 24.38 -1.97
C ALA A 310 -3.70 25.18 -1.10
N ARG A 311 -2.40 24.95 -1.28
CA ARG A 311 -1.24 25.39 -0.50
C ARG A 311 -1.23 24.86 0.93
N ASP A 312 -1.83 23.69 1.13
CA ASP A 312 -1.91 23.04 2.42
C ASP A 312 -0.56 22.36 2.76
N ARG A 313 -0.03 22.69 3.93
CA ARG A 313 1.19 22.10 4.50
C ARG A 313 0.90 21.61 5.90
N PHE A 314 1.47 20.46 6.23
CA PHE A 314 1.31 19.79 7.53
C PHE A 314 2.63 19.16 7.98
N ASP A 315 2.69 18.74 9.25
CA ASP A 315 3.83 17.98 9.74
C ASP A 315 3.72 16.52 9.28
N SER A 316 4.69 16.08 8.47
CA SER A 316 4.76 14.70 7.98
C SER A 316 4.93 13.63 9.07
N ASN A 317 5.26 14.02 10.31
CA ASN A 317 5.34 13.11 11.45
C ASN A 317 3.98 12.52 11.86
N GLU A 318 2.88 13.11 11.41
CA GLU A 318 1.51 12.57 11.54
C GLU A 318 1.33 11.25 10.77
N LEU A 319 2.15 11.04 9.73
CA LEU A 319 2.24 9.78 9.02
C LEU A 319 3.34 8.89 9.63
N SER A 320 3.03 7.60 9.82
CA SER A 320 4.05 6.64 10.26
C SER A 320 4.74 5.96 9.09
N GLU A 321 5.85 5.30 9.40
CA GLU A 321 6.47 4.35 8.47
C GLU A 321 5.45 3.28 8.04
N PRO A 322 5.56 2.77 6.79
CA PRO A 322 4.76 1.65 6.32
C PRO A 322 4.82 0.48 7.27
N VAL A 323 3.66 -0.09 7.54
CA VAL A 323 3.54 -1.30 8.34
C VAL A 323 3.90 -2.50 7.47
N ARG A 324 4.86 -3.30 7.95
CA ARG A 324 5.36 -4.49 7.26
C ARG A 324 4.26 -5.54 7.03
N THR A 325 4.29 -6.17 5.86
CA THR A 325 3.54 -7.39 5.52
C THR A 325 4.33 -8.63 5.91
N PHE A 326 3.66 -9.67 6.39
CA PHE A 326 4.29 -10.95 6.75
C PHE A 326 4.36 -11.89 5.54
N THR A 327 5.43 -12.69 5.45
CA THR A 327 5.57 -13.74 4.42
C THR A 327 4.72 -14.96 4.76
N GLU A 328 4.52 -15.88 3.80
CA GLU A 328 3.79 -17.13 4.05
C GLU A 328 4.47 -18.00 5.12
N GLU A 329 5.80 -18.02 5.13
CA GLU A 329 6.60 -18.72 6.15
C GLU A 329 6.38 -18.13 7.54
N GLU A 330 6.39 -16.79 7.66
CA GLU A 330 6.10 -16.09 8.90
C GLU A 330 4.67 -16.38 9.38
N LEU A 331 3.68 -16.34 8.49
CA LEU A 331 2.30 -16.69 8.81
C LEU A 331 2.17 -18.15 9.29
N ALA A 332 2.88 -19.08 8.65
CA ALA A 332 2.91 -20.48 9.05
C ALA A 332 3.59 -20.69 10.42
N GLU A 333 4.60 -19.89 10.73
CA GLU A 333 5.23 -19.86 12.06
C GLU A 333 4.26 -19.30 13.10
N PHE A 334 3.59 -18.18 12.81
CA PHE A 334 2.60 -17.59 13.70
C PHE A 334 1.39 -18.50 13.93
N ALA A 335 1.06 -19.39 12.99
CA ALA A 335 -0.02 -20.36 13.15
C ALA A 335 0.24 -21.37 14.28
N LYS A 336 1.51 -21.57 14.63
CA LYS A 336 1.93 -22.42 15.76
C LYS A 336 1.74 -21.73 17.11
N PHE A 337 1.57 -20.41 17.13
CA PHE A 337 1.35 -19.68 18.38
C PHE A 337 0.00 -20.06 18.99
N GLU A 338 -0.07 -19.94 20.32
CA GLU A 338 -1.27 -20.26 21.08
C GLU A 338 -2.43 -19.35 20.68
N LEU A 339 -3.61 -19.96 20.47
CA LEU A 339 -4.83 -19.23 20.18
C LEU A 339 -5.40 -18.70 21.49
N GLU A 340 -5.35 -17.39 21.67
CA GLU A 340 -5.78 -16.74 22.91
C GLU A 340 -7.13 -16.06 22.72
N THR A 341 -7.89 -15.92 23.81
CA THR A 341 -9.10 -15.10 23.83
C THR A 341 -8.76 -13.68 24.27
N TRP A 342 -9.20 -12.71 23.48
CA TRP A 342 -9.02 -11.27 23.71
C TRP A 342 -10.36 -10.61 23.96
N HIS A 343 -10.40 -9.69 24.91
CA HIS A 343 -11.61 -9.00 25.36
C HIS A 343 -11.54 -7.52 25.00
N ALA A 344 -12.66 -6.96 24.53
CA ALA A 344 -12.77 -5.54 24.25
C ALA A 344 -12.65 -4.69 25.53
N ALA A 345 -12.10 -3.48 25.40
CA ALA A 345 -11.95 -2.53 26.50
C ALA A 345 -13.31 -2.06 27.07
N LYS A 346 -14.33 -1.97 26.21
CA LYS A 346 -15.69 -1.58 26.55
C LYS A 346 -16.67 -2.57 25.89
N GLY A 347 -17.52 -3.22 26.68
CA GLY A 347 -18.54 -4.16 26.21
C GLY A 347 -18.16 -5.64 26.37
N THR A 348 -18.96 -6.53 25.76
CA THR A 348 -18.83 -8.00 25.85
C THR A 348 -18.12 -8.65 24.66
N GLY A 349 -17.57 -7.83 23.74
CA GLY A 349 -16.91 -8.32 22.54
C GLY A 349 -15.66 -9.16 22.87
N LYS A 350 -15.58 -10.35 22.28
CA LYS A 350 -14.41 -11.23 22.39
C LYS A 350 -13.97 -11.68 21.01
N ILE A 351 -12.66 -11.86 20.83
CA ILE A 351 -12.08 -12.45 19.62
C ILE A 351 -11.09 -13.54 20.00
N GLN A 352 -10.99 -14.59 19.19
CA GLN A 352 -9.92 -15.57 19.30
C GLN A 352 -8.85 -15.27 18.26
N ALA A 353 -7.62 -15.07 18.73
CA ALA A 353 -6.50 -14.76 17.87
C ALA A 353 -5.18 -15.06 18.56
N ARG A 354 -4.16 -15.27 17.73
CA ARG A 354 -2.77 -15.45 18.14
C ARG A 354 -2.08 -14.10 18.14
N GLN A 355 -1.40 -13.73 19.22
CA GLN A 355 -0.51 -12.57 19.20
C GLN A 355 0.68 -12.85 18.30
N VAL A 356 0.84 -12.04 17.26
CA VAL A 356 1.95 -12.11 16.31
C VAL A 356 3.05 -11.16 16.74
N ASP A 357 2.70 -9.90 16.91
CA ASP A 357 3.65 -8.81 17.16
C ASP A 357 2.98 -7.69 17.96
N LEU A 358 3.78 -6.81 18.54
CA LEU A 358 3.35 -5.60 19.21
C LEU A 358 4.32 -4.48 18.84
N THR A 359 3.80 -3.44 18.19
CA THR A 359 4.61 -2.29 17.81
C THR A 359 4.87 -1.36 19.00
N ASP A 360 5.94 -0.57 18.95
CA ASP A 360 6.27 0.45 19.97
C ASP A 360 5.18 1.51 20.16
N LYS A 361 4.33 1.72 19.14
CA LYS A 361 3.17 2.61 19.19
C LYS A 361 1.94 1.96 19.84
N GLY A 362 2.09 0.77 20.43
CA GLY A 362 1.00 0.06 21.11
C GLY A 362 -0.05 -0.50 20.15
N VAL A 363 0.33 -0.83 18.92
CA VAL A 363 -0.54 -1.56 17.98
C VAL A 363 -0.23 -3.05 18.09
N LEU A 364 -1.22 -3.80 18.55
CA LEU A 364 -1.18 -5.25 18.66
C LEU A 364 -1.55 -5.90 17.33
N VAL A 365 -0.68 -6.79 16.86
CA VAL A 365 -0.89 -7.58 15.65
C VAL A 365 -1.41 -8.96 16.03
N LEU A 366 -2.60 -9.28 15.55
CA LEU A 366 -3.32 -10.50 15.86
C LEU A 366 -3.57 -11.31 14.59
N MET A 367 -3.41 -12.63 14.68
CA MET A 367 -3.79 -13.56 13.62
C MET A 367 -5.00 -14.39 14.04
N SER A 368 -6.06 -14.38 13.24
CA SER A 368 -7.23 -15.22 13.47
C SER A 368 -6.91 -16.70 13.32
N GLU A 369 -7.84 -17.56 13.72
CA GLU A 369 -7.74 -19.01 13.52
C GLU A 369 -7.50 -19.37 12.03
N GLN A 370 -8.19 -18.65 11.13
CA GLN A 370 -8.14 -18.82 9.67
C GLN A 370 -6.91 -18.14 9.02
N GLY A 371 -5.96 -17.61 9.80
CA GLY A 371 -4.75 -16.96 9.29
C GLY A 371 -4.90 -15.48 8.91
N GLY A 372 -6.06 -14.86 9.18
CA GLY A 372 -6.29 -13.46 8.86
C GLY A 372 -5.59 -12.53 9.86
N ILE A 373 -4.77 -11.60 9.36
CA ILE A 373 -4.06 -10.62 10.19
C ILE A 373 -4.94 -9.39 10.46
N ARG A 374 -4.97 -8.93 11.71
CA ARG A 374 -5.56 -7.66 12.14
C ARG A 374 -4.55 -6.90 12.99
N ARG A 375 -4.54 -5.57 12.87
CA ARG A 375 -3.70 -4.71 13.71
C ARG A 375 -4.62 -3.73 14.43
N LEU A 376 -4.64 -3.81 15.75
CA LEU A 376 -5.59 -3.11 16.60
C LEU A 376 -4.82 -2.38 17.70
N ALA A 377 -5.21 -1.15 18.01
CA ALA A 377 -4.63 -0.42 19.13
C ALA A 377 -4.86 -1.16 20.45
N LEU A 378 -3.85 -1.21 21.33
CA LEU A 378 -3.95 -1.82 22.66
C LEU A 378 -5.10 -1.25 23.49
N SER A 379 -5.44 0.03 23.28
CA SER A 379 -6.57 0.71 23.93
C SER A 379 -7.93 0.10 23.63
N ARG A 380 -8.05 -0.74 22.60
CA ARG A 380 -9.28 -1.49 22.28
C ARG A 380 -9.47 -2.75 23.11
N PHE A 381 -8.46 -3.17 23.88
CA PHE A 381 -8.50 -4.38 24.69
C PHE A 381 -8.62 -4.08 26.17
N SER A 382 -9.11 -5.07 26.93
CA SER A 382 -9.12 -5.01 28.39
C SER A 382 -7.71 -4.76 28.93
N SER A 383 -7.60 -4.08 30.08
CA SER A 383 -6.29 -3.79 30.69
C SER A 383 -5.48 -5.06 30.97
N GLN A 384 -6.16 -6.18 31.27
CA GLN A 384 -5.52 -7.48 31.49
C GLN A 384 -4.92 -8.05 30.20
N ASP A 385 -5.67 -8.02 29.10
CA ASP A 385 -5.17 -8.49 27.80
C ASP A 385 -4.06 -7.57 27.25
N ALA A 386 -4.18 -6.26 27.46
CA ALA A 386 -3.14 -5.31 27.07
C ALA A 386 -1.84 -5.56 27.84
N TYR A 387 -1.91 -5.82 29.15
CA TYR A 387 -0.75 -6.18 29.95
C TYR A 387 -0.14 -7.51 29.52
N ARG A 388 -0.97 -8.54 29.26
CA ARG A 388 -0.51 -9.84 28.72
C ARG A 388 0.26 -9.63 27.41
N ALA A 389 -0.29 -8.84 26.49
CA ALA A 389 0.35 -8.57 25.21
C ALA A 389 1.77 -8.00 25.35
N VAL A 390 1.95 -7.02 26.24
CA VAL A 390 3.26 -6.43 26.51
C VAL A 390 4.23 -7.44 27.11
N GLN A 391 3.78 -8.27 28.06
CA GLN A 391 4.61 -9.31 28.67
C GLN A 391 5.06 -10.36 27.65
N THR A 392 4.13 -10.87 26.84
CA THR A 392 4.42 -11.84 25.77
C THR A 392 5.42 -11.28 24.77
N HIS A 393 5.24 -10.02 24.32
CA HIS A 393 6.17 -9.38 23.40
C HIS A 393 7.57 -9.25 24.01
N ARG A 394 7.66 -8.79 25.26
CA ARG A 394 8.94 -8.67 25.97
C ARG A 394 9.65 -10.00 26.14
N GLN A 395 8.91 -11.07 26.47
CA GLN A 395 9.48 -12.40 26.62
C GLN A 395 10.04 -12.93 25.28
N ARG A 396 9.28 -12.79 24.18
CA ARG A 396 9.75 -13.22 22.85
C ARG A 396 10.99 -12.47 22.40
N LYS A 397 11.04 -11.15 22.61
CA LYS A 397 12.25 -10.35 22.30
C LYS A 397 13.47 -10.82 23.08
N LEU A 398 13.29 -11.23 24.34
CA LEU A 398 14.36 -11.80 25.15
C LEU A 398 14.81 -13.17 24.64
N GLU A 399 13.88 -14.03 24.20
CA GLU A 399 14.18 -15.33 23.59
C GLU A 399 14.91 -15.18 22.25
N GLU A 400 14.45 -14.29 21.37
CA GLU A 400 15.14 -13.90 20.13
C GLU A 400 16.57 -13.40 20.40
N ALA A 401 16.77 -12.64 21.48
CA ALA A 401 18.07 -12.09 21.85
C ALA A 401 19.03 -13.17 22.36
N LYS A 402 18.53 -14.17 23.11
CA LYS A 402 19.34 -15.30 23.59
C LYS A 402 19.91 -16.12 22.43
N LEU A 403 19.11 -16.33 21.39
CA LEU A 403 19.50 -17.09 20.22
C LEU A 403 20.45 -16.34 19.28
N LEU A 404 20.53 -15.01 19.38
CA LEU A 404 21.38 -14.19 18.51
C LEU A 404 22.85 -14.59 18.60
N VAL A 405 23.38 -14.72 19.82
CA VAL A 405 24.78 -15.07 20.05
C VAL A 405 25.09 -16.45 19.48
N GLU A 406 24.25 -17.44 19.81
CA GLU A 406 24.39 -18.80 19.32
C GLU A 406 24.42 -18.85 17.78
N HIS A 407 23.44 -18.21 17.14
CA HIS A 407 23.35 -18.22 15.68
C HIS A 407 24.49 -17.49 14.99
N LEU A 408 24.93 -16.35 15.52
CA LEU A 408 26.08 -15.63 14.96
C LEU A 408 27.37 -16.44 15.10
N SER A 409 27.58 -17.13 16.21
CA SER A 409 28.73 -18.03 16.40
C SER A 409 28.72 -19.18 15.41
N THR A 410 27.60 -19.89 15.26
CA THR A 410 27.48 -20.99 14.28
C THR A 410 27.73 -20.51 12.85
N GLN A 411 27.21 -19.34 12.51
CA GLN A 411 27.43 -18.73 11.20
C GLN A 411 28.89 -18.37 10.96
N LEU A 412 29.56 -17.83 11.97
CA LEU A 412 30.99 -17.51 11.92
C LEU A 412 31.82 -18.78 11.68
N GLU A 413 31.55 -19.86 12.43
CA GLU A 413 32.21 -21.16 12.25
C GLU A 413 32.09 -21.68 10.81
N LEU A 414 30.88 -21.65 10.22
CA LEU A 414 30.67 -22.07 8.83
C LEU A 414 31.49 -21.22 7.82
N LEU A 415 31.64 -19.92 8.09
CA LEU A 415 32.45 -19.02 7.26
C LEU A 415 33.96 -19.29 7.39
N GLU A 416 34.43 -19.60 8.60
CA GLU A 416 35.82 -19.95 8.88
C GLU A 416 36.21 -21.31 8.27
N ASP A 417 35.33 -22.30 8.40
CA ASP A 417 35.48 -23.64 7.81
C ASP A 417 35.24 -23.67 6.29
N LYS A 418 34.91 -22.52 5.69
CA LYS A 418 34.65 -22.34 4.26
C LYS A 418 33.48 -23.21 3.74
N GLN A 419 32.52 -23.51 4.60
CA GLN A 419 31.29 -24.24 4.25
C GLN A 419 30.22 -23.28 3.67
N PHE A 420 30.54 -22.61 2.57
CA PHE A 420 29.72 -21.51 2.03
C PHE A 420 28.34 -21.95 1.52
N GLU A 421 28.24 -23.14 0.91
CA GLU A 421 26.95 -23.65 0.44
C GLU A 421 26.00 -23.94 1.60
N THR A 422 26.50 -24.58 2.66
CA THR A 422 25.76 -24.82 3.90
C THR A 422 25.35 -23.49 4.56
N PHE A 423 26.28 -22.53 4.64
CA PHE A 423 25.99 -21.19 5.16
C PHE A 423 24.86 -20.52 4.37
N VAL A 424 24.92 -20.52 3.04
CA VAL A 424 23.87 -19.92 2.20
C VAL A 424 22.54 -20.62 2.41
N ARG A 425 22.54 -21.95 2.40
CA ARG A 425 21.32 -22.75 2.48
C ARG A 425 20.58 -22.57 3.81
N GLU A 426 21.33 -22.53 4.90
CA GLU A 426 20.75 -22.54 6.24
C GLU A 426 20.59 -21.15 6.86
N TRP A 427 21.49 -20.21 6.53
CA TRP A 427 21.65 -18.95 7.24
C TRP A 427 21.53 -17.72 6.36
N VAL A 428 21.27 -17.86 5.06
CA VAL A 428 21.07 -16.75 4.15
C VAL A 428 19.66 -16.76 3.56
N VAL A 429 19.07 -15.58 3.44
CA VAL A 429 17.78 -15.36 2.77
C VAL A 429 18.05 -14.64 1.45
N LEU A 430 17.59 -15.19 0.32
CA LEU A 430 17.90 -14.70 -1.02
C LEU A 430 16.72 -13.90 -1.59
N GLY A 431 16.65 -12.59 -1.36
CA GLY A 431 15.62 -11.69 -1.91
C GLY A 431 14.15 -11.98 -1.49
N ASP A 432 13.34 -10.94 -1.30
CA ASP A 432 11.90 -10.96 -0.94
C ASP A 432 11.42 -12.04 0.08
N GLY A 433 12.32 -12.56 0.93
CA GLY A 433 12.01 -13.55 1.96
C GLY A 433 11.93 -14.99 1.47
N GLN A 434 12.37 -15.32 0.25
CA GLN A 434 12.41 -16.71 -0.19
C GLN A 434 13.71 -17.40 0.24
N GLN A 435 13.58 -18.59 0.81
CA GLN A 435 14.68 -19.55 0.87
C GLN A 435 14.94 -19.99 -0.56
N GLY A 436 15.95 -19.41 -1.21
CA GLY A 436 16.31 -19.79 -2.57
C GLY A 436 16.86 -21.22 -2.57
N ASP A 437 15.97 -22.19 -2.69
CA ASP A 437 16.30 -23.61 -2.87
C ASP A 437 16.80 -23.92 -4.30
N ASP A 438 16.88 -22.90 -5.17
CA ASP A 438 17.51 -23.00 -6.49
C ASP A 438 19.01 -23.29 -6.34
N PRO A 439 19.50 -24.48 -6.73
CA PRO A 439 20.90 -24.84 -6.62
C PRO A 439 21.84 -23.87 -7.35
N ALA A 440 21.38 -23.27 -8.45
CA ALA A 440 22.19 -22.30 -9.21
C ALA A 440 22.37 -20.98 -8.45
N ALA A 441 21.30 -20.49 -7.81
CA ALA A 441 21.34 -19.29 -6.98
C ALA A 441 22.21 -19.49 -5.72
N ILE A 442 22.11 -20.67 -5.10
CA ILE A 442 22.96 -21.05 -3.95
C ILE A 442 24.42 -21.05 -4.35
N ALA A 443 24.79 -21.75 -5.43
CA ALA A 443 26.17 -21.84 -5.88
C ALA A 443 26.77 -20.47 -6.24
N MET A 444 26.00 -19.62 -6.94
CA MET A 444 26.42 -18.26 -7.28
C MET A 444 26.65 -17.41 -6.03
N THR A 445 25.74 -17.47 -5.06
CA THR A 445 25.84 -16.69 -3.82
C THR A 445 27.01 -17.18 -2.96
N ALA A 446 27.18 -18.50 -2.85
CA ALA A 446 28.27 -19.12 -2.10
C ALA A 446 29.64 -18.72 -2.67
N ALA A 447 29.80 -18.72 -4.00
CA ALA A 447 31.04 -18.28 -4.66
C ALA A 447 31.38 -16.82 -4.32
N MET A 448 30.38 -15.96 -4.31
CA MET A 448 30.57 -14.54 -4.03
C MET A 448 30.83 -14.28 -2.54
N ILE A 449 30.15 -14.95 -1.61
CA ILE A 449 30.49 -14.92 -0.18
C ILE A 449 31.93 -15.39 0.02
N GLY A 450 32.33 -16.49 -0.61
CA GLY A 450 33.70 -17.00 -0.57
C GLY A 450 34.74 -15.98 -1.01
N SER A 451 34.44 -15.18 -2.04
CA SER A 451 35.34 -14.13 -2.56
C SER A 451 35.55 -12.95 -1.59
N GLN A 452 34.63 -12.74 -0.65
CA GLN A 452 34.64 -11.60 0.27
C GLN A 452 34.64 -12.02 1.77
N ARG A 453 34.84 -13.31 2.07
CA ARG A 453 34.64 -13.89 3.41
C ARG A 453 35.28 -13.13 4.58
N GLY A 454 36.48 -12.58 4.39
CA GLY A 454 37.24 -11.94 5.48
C GLY A 454 36.55 -10.69 6.02
N ALA A 455 35.90 -9.91 5.16
CA ALA A 455 35.14 -8.75 5.59
C ALA A 455 33.83 -9.16 6.27
N LEU A 456 33.24 -10.30 5.88
CA LEU A 456 32.04 -10.81 6.55
C LEU A 456 32.38 -11.30 7.96
N ILE A 457 33.45 -12.08 8.12
CA ILE A 457 33.96 -12.51 9.43
C ILE A 457 34.18 -11.31 10.37
N THR A 458 34.80 -10.23 9.87
CA THR A 458 35.03 -9.01 10.66
C THR A 458 33.72 -8.43 11.22
N VAL A 459 32.64 -8.44 10.44
CA VAL A 459 31.32 -7.97 10.89
C VAL A 459 30.75 -8.88 11.96
N TYR A 460 30.86 -10.21 11.78
CA TYR A 460 30.40 -11.18 12.79
C TYR A 460 31.17 -11.07 14.11
N ASP A 461 32.49 -10.90 14.06
CA ASP A 461 33.32 -10.68 15.25
C ASP A 461 32.92 -9.41 16.01
N GLN A 462 32.68 -8.32 15.29
CA GLN A 462 32.22 -7.06 15.89
C GLN A 462 30.85 -7.23 16.57
N LEU A 463 29.92 -7.93 15.91
CA LEU A 463 28.59 -8.20 16.47
C LEU A 463 28.68 -9.07 17.72
N LEU A 464 29.46 -10.17 17.67
CA LEU A 464 29.67 -11.07 18.81
C LEU A 464 30.33 -10.34 19.99
N GLY A 465 31.33 -9.50 19.72
CA GLY A 465 31.98 -8.65 20.72
C GLY A 465 31.02 -7.73 21.46
N VAL A 466 30.09 -7.10 20.73
CA VAL A 466 29.05 -6.25 21.35
C VAL A 466 28.02 -7.09 22.11
N THR A 467 27.54 -8.19 21.53
CA THR A 467 26.49 -9.02 22.17
C THR A 467 26.93 -9.69 23.48
N SER A 468 28.20 -10.09 23.59
CA SER A 468 28.72 -10.79 24.77
C SER A 468 28.76 -9.95 26.05
N THR A 469 28.67 -8.62 25.92
CA THR A 469 28.73 -7.65 27.03
C THR A 469 27.45 -6.82 27.18
N ALA A 470 26.45 -7.06 26.34
CA ALA A 470 25.29 -6.18 26.21
C ALA A 470 24.25 -6.41 27.32
N THR A 471 23.72 -5.30 27.86
CA THR A 471 22.51 -5.33 28.68
C THR A 471 21.28 -5.63 27.81
N PRO A 472 20.14 -6.08 28.40
CA PRO A 472 18.91 -6.32 27.63
C PRO A 472 18.45 -5.13 26.77
N GLU A 473 18.67 -3.90 27.24
CA GLU A 473 18.35 -2.67 26.50
C GLU A 473 19.26 -2.46 25.28
N VAL A 474 20.55 -2.78 25.41
CA VAL A 474 21.52 -2.70 24.31
C VAL A 474 21.24 -3.79 23.28
N LEU A 475 20.86 -4.99 23.71
CA LEU A 475 20.45 -6.08 22.82
C LEU A 475 19.22 -5.70 21.98
N GLY A 476 18.22 -5.05 22.57
CA GLY A 476 17.05 -4.56 21.82
C GLY A 476 17.43 -3.58 20.71
N LYS A 477 18.28 -2.59 21.02
CA LYS A 477 18.79 -1.63 20.01
C LYS A 477 19.63 -2.30 18.94
N LEU A 478 20.40 -3.32 19.30
CA LEU A 478 21.20 -4.09 18.35
C LEU A 478 20.31 -4.90 17.38
N GLN A 479 19.24 -5.52 17.87
CA GLN A 479 18.27 -6.21 17.02
C GLN A 479 17.63 -5.26 16.00
N GLU A 480 17.27 -4.03 16.41
CA GLU A 480 16.76 -3.01 15.50
C GLU A 480 17.81 -2.59 14.45
N ALA A 481 19.07 -2.43 14.87
CA ALA A 481 20.18 -2.13 13.96
C ALA A 481 20.42 -3.26 12.94
N LEU A 482 20.33 -4.53 13.37
CA LEU A 482 20.43 -5.72 12.52
C LEU A 482 19.34 -5.77 11.46
N VAL A 483 18.09 -5.48 11.83
CA VAL A 483 16.96 -5.49 10.89
C VAL A 483 17.02 -4.31 9.91
N THR A 484 17.43 -3.13 10.39
CA THR A 484 17.46 -1.92 9.55
C THR A 484 18.73 -1.82 8.70
N GLY A 485 19.80 -2.55 9.05
CA GLY A 485 21.11 -2.47 8.40
C GLY A 485 21.82 -1.13 8.62
N LYS A 486 21.59 -0.51 9.79
CA LYS A 486 22.14 0.80 10.19
C LYS A 486 23.15 0.64 11.33
N GLY A 487 24.05 1.61 11.47
CA GLY A 487 25.05 1.61 12.54
C GLY A 487 26.14 0.56 12.31
N LEU A 488 26.32 -0.36 13.25
CA LEU A 488 27.35 -1.41 13.21
C LEU A 488 27.15 -2.42 12.06
N THR A 489 25.94 -2.52 11.53
CA THR A 489 25.56 -3.47 10.48
C THR A 489 25.48 -2.82 9.11
N ARG A 490 26.09 -1.64 8.92
CA ARG A 490 25.90 -0.77 7.74
C ARG A 490 26.00 -1.55 6.41
N GLY A 491 24.86 -1.73 5.75
CA GLY A 491 24.77 -2.43 4.46
C GLY A 491 24.52 -3.94 4.53
N PHE A 492 24.49 -4.53 5.73
CA PHE A 492 24.07 -5.91 5.99
C PHE A 492 22.79 -5.90 6.83
N GLN A 493 21.84 -6.74 6.47
CA GLN A 493 20.58 -6.88 7.19
C GLN A 493 20.45 -8.32 7.67
N TRP A 494 19.88 -8.51 8.85
CA TRP A 494 19.49 -9.83 9.35
C TRP A 494 17.99 -9.84 9.60
N ALA A 495 17.39 -11.01 9.42
CA ALA A 495 16.00 -11.27 9.76
C ALA A 495 15.92 -12.51 10.65
N PHE A 496 15.06 -12.46 11.67
CA PHE A 496 14.74 -13.64 12.47
C PHE A 496 13.62 -14.41 11.76
N LEU A 497 13.94 -15.56 11.16
CA LEU A 497 13.02 -16.37 10.35
C LEU A 497 13.18 -17.85 10.70
N GLY A 498 12.06 -18.55 10.96
CA GLY A 498 12.07 -19.97 11.29
C GLY A 498 12.88 -20.27 12.56
N GLY A 499 12.79 -19.38 13.56
CA GLY A 499 13.57 -19.45 14.79
C GLY A 499 15.07 -19.18 14.64
N ARG A 500 15.55 -18.68 13.50
CA ARG A 500 16.99 -18.42 13.24
C ARG A 500 17.25 -16.99 12.81
N TRP A 501 18.32 -16.38 13.32
CA TRP A 501 18.83 -15.11 12.80
C TRP A 501 19.59 -15.39 11.50
N LYS A 502 19.01 -15.00 10.36
CA LYS A 502 19.58 -15.24 9.03
C LYS A 502 20.04 -13.93 8.40
N LEU A 503 21.15 -13.97 7.68
CA LEU A 503 21.65 -12.85 6.88
C LEU A 503 20.74 -12.66 5.66
N VAL A 504 20.20 -11.46 5.49
CA VAL A 504 19.40 -11.08 4.32
C VAL A 504 20.34 -10.65 3.21
N PHE A 505 20.28 -11.39 2.11
CA PHE A 505 21.05 -11.15 0.92
C PHE A 505 20.13 -10.67 -0.21
N ASP A 506 20.13 -9.36 -0.47
CA ASP A 506 19.36 -8.78 -1.58
C ASP A 506 20.24 -8.68 -2.84
N ALA A 507 20.02 -9.61 -3.77
CA ALA A 507 20.69 -9.63 -5.07
C ALA A 507 20.06 -8.64 -6.07
N ARG A 508 19.70 -7.42 -5.65
CA ARG A 508 19.25 -6.38 -6.60
C ARG A 508 20.44 -5.80 -7.40
N ALA A 509 20.79 -6.49 -8.50
CA ALA A 509 21.25 -5.94 -9.79
C ALA A 509 21.86 -7.03 -10.69
N ASN A 510 21.08 -7.59 -11.63
CA ASN A 510 21.41 -7.68 -13.06
C ASN A 510 20.43 -8.58 -13.84
N GLN A 511 19.35 -8.00 -14.35
CA GLN A 511 18.61 -8.57 -15.49
C GLN A 511 19.20 -8.14 -16.85
N ARG A 512 20.44 -7.64 -16.88
CA ARG A 512 21.21 -7.48 -18.12
C ARG A 512 22.58 -8.08 -17.87
N GLY A 513 22.91 -9.09 -18.66
CA GLY A 513 24.03 -9.99 -18.43
C GLY A 513 25.34 -9.31 -18.01
N GLY A 514 26.01 -9.93 -17.04
CA GLY A 514 27.44 -9.73 -16.77
C GLY A 514 27.80 -8.53 -15.90
N ARG A 515 27.51 -8.58 -14.59
CA ARG A 515 28.28 -7.93 -13.49
C ARG A 515 27.74 -8.30 -12.10
N GLN A 516 28.60 -8.26 -11.08
CA GLN A 516 28.32 -8.66 -9.69
C GLN A 516 27.34 -7.70 -8.97
N PRO A 517 26.64 -8.14 -7.90
CA PRO A 517 25.65 -7.32 -7.19
C PRO A 517 26.30 -6.11 -6.49
N VAL A 518 25.92 -4.92 -6.94
CA VAL A 518 26.55 -3.63 -6.60
C VAL A 518 26.37 -3.24 -5.12
N GLN A 519 25.23 -3.58 -4.51
CA GLN A 519 24.92 -3.21 -3.12
C GLN A 519 25.74 -4.02 -2.11
N PHE A 520 25.85 -5.33 -2.32
CA PHE A 520 26.68 -6.19 -1.50
C PHE A 520 28.15 -5.75 -1.55
N MET A 521 28.69 -5.50 -2.74
CA MET A 521 30.08 -5.04 -2.89
C MET A 521 30.33 -3.71 -2.18
N ARG A 522 29.39 -2.75 -2.23
CA ARG A 522 29.48 -1.49 -1.47
C ARG A 522 29.46 -1.73 0.05
N ALA A 523 28.63 -2.66 0.54
CA ALA A 523 28.61 -3.02 1.96
C ALA A 523 29.93 -3.68 2.40
N MET A 524 30.48 -4.60 1.58
CA MET A 524 31.78 -5.22 1.82
C MET A 524 32.92 -4.19 1.80
N GLU A 525 32.87 -3.20 0.90
CA GLU A 525 33.85 -2.10 0.85
C GLU A 525 33.78 -1.22 2.11
N ALA A 526 32.58 -0.90 2.59
CA ALA A 526 32.39 -0.15 3.84
C ALA A 526 32.89 -0.92 5.08
N ALA A 527 32.69 -2.24 5.13
CA ALA A 527 33.17 -3.07 6.24
C ALA A 527 34.71 -3.13 6.34
N ARG A 528 35.43 -2.88 5.24
CA ARG A 528 36.90 -2.82 5.23
C ARG A 528 37.45 -1.49 5.77
N ASP A 529 36.63 -0.45 5.90
CA ASP A 529 37.01 0.87 6.44
C ASP A 529 35.97 1.39 7.45
N PRO A 530 35.95 0.84 8.68
CA PRO A 530 34.97 1.21 9.71
C PRO A 530 35.14 2.64 10.25
N PHE A 531 36.24 3.34 9.94
CA PHE A 531 36.57 4.67 10.46
C PHE A 531 36.48 5.79 9.40
N GLY A 532 36.17 5.46 8.14
CA GLY A 532 35.89 6.45 7.11
C GLY A 532 37.11 7.28 6.70
N ALA A 533 38.20 6.62 6.32
CA ALA A 533 39.33 7.27 5.66
C ALA A 533 39.09 7.41 4.15
N ARG A 534 37.96 8.01 3.75
CA ARG A 534 37.71 8.53 2.40
C ARG A 534 36.81 9.76 2.40
#